data_AF-Q1RQB9-F1
#
_entry.id   AF-Q1RQB9-F1
#
_cell.length_a   1.000
_cell.length_b   1.000
_cell.length_c   1.000
_cell.angle_alpha   90.00
_cell.angle_beta   90.00
_cell.angle_gamma   90.00
#
_symmetry.space_group_name_H-M   'P 1'
#
loop_
_entity.id
_entity.type
_entity.pdbx_description
1 polymer ?
#
loop_
_entity_poly.entity_id
_entity_poly.type
_entity_poly.pdbx_seq_one_letter_code
_entity_poly.pdbx_strand_id
1 'polypeptide(L)'
;IQMAISQAELDKMYKALRDLSKKAITELDKSGDKKLSFAEVKDTLKKFLSDGGYPNADDATLKAFFDAVDTDKSGSLCEEELYQFFKAVADEAIKGMKK
;
A
#
# COMPACT_ATOMS: atom_id res chain seq x y z
N ILE A 1 -25.78 -9.23 -15.52
CA ILE A 1 -24.58 -10.08 -15.62
C ILE A 1 -23.71 -9.74 -14.41
N GLN A 2 -23.61 -10.62 -13.42
CA GLN A 2 -22.74 -10.38 -12.27
C GLN A 2 -21.30 -10.56 -12.77
N MET A 3 -20.51 -9.48 -12.75
CA MET A 3 -19.09 -9.54 -13.11
C MET A 3 -18.32 -10.22 -11.98
N ALA A 4 -18.38 -11.56 -11.94
CA ALA A 4 -17.53 -12.33 -11.06
C ALA A 4 -16.11 -12.34 -11.64
N ILE A 5 -15.19 -11.63 -10.99
CA ILE A 5 -13.75 -11.73 -11.29
C ILE A 5 -13.34 -13.20 -11.13
N SER A 6 -12.71 -13.76 -12.15
CA SER A 6 -12.30 -15.17 -12.15
C SER A 6 -11.14 -15.40 -11.17
N GLN A 7 -11.00 -16.61 -10.63
CA GLN A 7 -9.88 -16.96 -9.74
C GLN A 7 -8.51 -16.69 -10.40
N ALA A 8 -8.39 -16.91 -11.71
CA ALA A 8 -7.17 -16.63 -12.48
C ALA A 8 -6.87 -15.12 -12.60
N GLU A 9 -7.90 -14.27 -12.63
CA GLU A 9 -7.75 -12.81 -12.66
C GLU A 9 -7.36 -12.29 -11.27
N LEU A 10 -7.97 -12.87 -10.23
CA LEU A 10 -7.63 -12.60 -8.83
C LEU A 10 -6.16 -12.94 -8.53
N ASP A 11 -5.69 -14.10 -9.00
CA ASP A 11 -4.30 -14.54 -8.83
C ASP A 11 -3.30 -13.62 -9.55
N LYS A 12 -3.60 -13.24 -10.80
CA LYS A 12 -2.80 -12.25 -11.54
C LYS A 12 -2.76 -10.91 -10.83
N MET A 13 -3.88 -10.46 -10.28
CA MET A 13 -3.98 -9.22 -9.51
C MET A 13 -3.11 -9.30 -8.25
N TYR A 14 -3.25 -10.34 -7.43
CA TYR A 14 -2.45 -10.49 -6.22
C TYR A 14 -0.95 -10.61 -6.52
N LYS A 15 -0.57 -11.28 -7.61
CA LYS A 15 0.81 -11.32 -8.07
C LYS A 15 1.31 -9.92 -8.44
N ALA A 16 0.52 -9.12 -9.15
CA ALA A 16 0.85 -7.75 -9.49
C ALA A 16 0.97 -6.85 -8.25
N LEU A 17 0.09 -7.00 -7.24
CA LEU A 17 0.19 -6.26 -5.98
C LEU A 17 1.46 -6.62 -5.20
N ARG A 18 1.87 -7.89 -5.23
CA ARG A 18 3.13 -8.32 -4.62
C ARG A 18 4.35 -7.74 -5.34
N ASP A 19 4.34 -7.73 -6.66
CA ASP A 19 5.38 -7.09 -7.47
C ASP A 19 5.45 -5.57 -7.19
N LEU A 20 4.29 -4.92 -7.08
CA LEU A 20 4.20 -3.50 -6.72
C LEU A 20 4.77 -3.23 -5.32
N SER A 21 4.49 -4.11 -4.35
CA SER A 21 5.02 -3.99 -2.98
C SER A 21 6.55 -4.09 -2.99
N LYS A 22 7.11 -5.07 -3.71
CA LYS A 22 8.56 -5.22 -3.89
C LYS A 22 9.19 -4.01 -4.56
N LYS A 23 8.54 -3.49 -5.61
CA LYS A 23 9.02 -2.34 -6.35
C LYS A 23 9.00 -1.09 -5.48
N ALA A 24 7.93 -0.88 -4.72
CA ALA A 24 7.83 0.23 -3.77
C ALA A 24 8.95 0.19 -2.73
N ILE A 25 9.26 -0.98 -2.15
CA ILE A 25 10.42 -1.10 -1.26
C ILE A 25 11.70 -0.77 -2.03
N THR A 26 11.94 -1.37 -3.19
CA THR A 26 13.19 -1.15 -3.92
C THR A 26 13.40 0.31 -4.35
N GLU A 27 12.33 1.03 -4.68
CA GLU A 27 12.40 2.44 -5.09
C GLU A 27 12.53 3.41 -3.89
N LEU A 28 12.03 3.03 -2.72
CA LEU A 28 11.93 3.92 -1.55
C LEU A 28 12.93 3.58 -0.43
N ASP A 29 13.42 2.34 -0.38
CA ASP A 29 14.40 1.84 0.59
C ASP A 29 15.78 2.39 0.25
N LYS A 30 16.02 3.61 0.72
CA LYS A 30 17.31 4.28 0.55
C LYS A 30 18.34 3.74 1.54
N SER A 31 17.88 3.21 2.67
CA SER A 31 18.72 2.63 3.72
C SER A 31 19.22 1.23 3.39
N GLY A 32 18.50 0.49 2.53
CA GLY A 32 18.84 -0.88 2.12
C GLY A 32 18.48 -1.95 3.14
N ASP A 33 17.63 -1.63 4.13
CA ASP A 33 17.21 -2.56 5.19
C ASP A 33 16.05 -3.46 4.77
N LYS A 34 15.56 -3.33 3.52
CA LYS A 34 14.35 -3.98 2.99
C LYS A 34 13.07 -3.63 3.77
N LYS A 35 13.12 -2.50 4.46
CA LYS A 35 12.04 -1.93 5.26
C LYS A 35 11.98 -0.46 4.98
N LEU A 36 10.76 0.08 5.02
CA LEU A 36 10.51 1.47 4.73
C LEU A 36 10.17 2.21 6.01
N SER A 37 11.12 2.99 6.50
CA SER A 37 10.91 3.82 7.69
C SER A 37 9.96 4.98 7.36
N PHE A 38 9.26 5.51 8.36
CA PHE A 38 8.38 6.68 8.17
C PHE A 38 9.07 7.83 7.44
N ALA A 39 10.34 8.10 7.75
CA ALA A 39 11.12 9.16 7.08
C ALA A 39 11.34 8.89 5.58
N GLU A 40 11.52 7.63 5.18
CA GLU A 40 11.74 7.23 3.79
C GLU A 40 10.45 7.33 2.97
N VAL A 41 9.32 6.96 3.56
CA VAL A 41 8.02 7.01 2.88
C VAL A 41 7.27 8.31 3.05
N LYS A 42 7.66 9.18 3.98
CA LYS A 42 6.98 10.46 4.22
C LYS A 42 6.86 11.29 2.95
N ASP A 43 7.95 11.44 2.19
CA ASP A 43 7.97 12.23 0.95
C ASP A 43 7.06 11.59 -0.11
N THR A 44 7.13 10.27 -0.23
CA THR A 44 6.32 9.49 -1.18
C THR A 44 4.84 9.52 -0.83
N LEU A 45 4.48 9.30 0.44
CA LEU A 45 3.12 9.37 0.94
C LEU A 45 2.55 10.77 0.75
N LYS A 46 3.35 11.80 1.01
CA LYS A 46 2.94 13.18 0.76
C LYS A 46 2.64 13.42 -0.71
N LYS A 47 3.49 12.93 -1.62
CA LYS A 47 3.28 13.03 -3.06
C LYS A 47 2.06 12.23 -3.52
N PHE A 48 1.88 11.03 -2.99
CA PHE A 48 0.74 10.16 -3.30
C PHE A 48 -0.59 10.77 -2.83
N LEU A 49 -0.63 11.29 -1.61
CA LEU A 49 -1.81 12.00 -1.09
C LEU A 49 -2.07 13.29 -1.88
N SER A 50 -1.03 14.02 -2.26
CA SER A 50 -1.17 15.21 -3.12
C SER A 50 -1.80 14.88 -4.47
N ASP A 51 -1.35 13.80 -5.12
CA ASP A 51 -1.91 13.32 -6.39
C ASP A 51 -3.36 12.84 -6.22
N GLY A 52 -3.66 12.19 -5.09
CA GLY A 52 -5.01 11.77 -4.69
C GLY A 52 -5.94 12.89 -4.21
N GLY A 53 -5.55 14.17 -4.33
CA GLY A 53 -6.39 15.33 -3.97
C GLY A 53 -6.23 15.84 -2.54
N TYR A 54 -5.22 15.38 -1.81
CA TYR A 54 -4.86 15.80 -0.44
C TYR A 54 -3.44 16.41 -0.39
N PRO A 55 -3.23 17.60 -0.98
CA PRO A 55 -1.89 18.24 -1.11
C PRO A 55 -1.28 18.75 0.20
N ASN A 56 -2.11 18.98 1.22
CA ASN A 56 -1.69 19.51 2.51
C ASN A 56 -1.80 18.47 3.63
N ALA A 57 -1.47 17.21 3.33
CA ALA A 57 -1.40 16.19 4.36
C ALA A 57 -0.27 16.52 5.36
N ASP A 58 -0.66 16.83 6.60
CA ASP A 58 0.28 17.03 7.71
C ASP A 58 0.97 15.71 8.11
N ASP A 59 2.08 15.85 8.83
CA ASP A 59 2.81 14.73 9.42
C ASP A 59 1.91 13.78 10.23
N ALA A 60 0.91 14.30 10.93
CA ALA A 60 -0.05 13.49 11.67
C ALA A 60 -0.90 12.59 10.75
N THR A 61 -1.37 13.13 9.63
CA THR A 61 -2.14 12.39 8.61
C THR A 61 -1.26 11.35 7.94
N LEU A 62 -0.03 11.73 7.55
CA LEU A 62 0.95 10.81 6.97
C LEU A 62 1.26 9.67 7.94
N LYS A 63 1.41 9.98 9.23
CA LYS A 63 1.68 9.00 10.28
C LYS A 63 0.48 8.10 10.55
N ALA A 64 -0.74 8.62 10.49
CA ALA A 64 -1.95 7.80 10.62
C ALA A 64 -2.09 6.83 9.44
N PHE A 65 -1.79 7.28 8.21
CA PHE A 65 -1.72 6.39 7.06
C PHE A 65 -0.63 5.34 7.22
N PHE A 66 0.54 5.74 7.71
CA PHE A 66 1.64 4.81 7.97
C PHE A 66 1.26 3.75 9.02
N ASP A 67 0.71 4.16 10.16
CA ASP A 67 0.28 3.28 11.26
C ASP A 67 -0.84 2.33 10.83
N ALA A 68 -1.68 2.74 9.88
CA ALA A 68 -2.70 1.87 9.29
C ALA A 68 -2.11 0.74 8.43
N VAL A 69 -0.90 0.92 7.89
CA VAL A 69 -0.19 -0.10 7.10
C VAL A 69 0.76 -0.91 8.00
N ASP A 70 1.48 -0.23 8.91
CA ASP A 70 2.41 -0.80 9.90
C ASP A 70 1.62 -1.55 11.00
N THR A 71 1.14 -2.74 10.66
CA THR A 71 0.21 -3.49 11.49
C THR A 71 0.90 -4.07 12.72
N ASP A 72 2.20 -4.36 12.61
CA ASP A 72 3.04 -4.80 13.72
C ASP A 72 3.53 -3.61 14.58
N LYS A 73 3.31 -2.37 14.14
CA LYS A 73 3.79 -1.14 14.79
C LYS A 73 5.31 -1.17 15.00
N SER A 74 6.01 -1.76 14.04
CA SER A 74 7.45 -1.90 14.07
C SER A 74 8.15 -0.55 13.80
N GLY A 75 7.41 0.45 13.31
CA GLY A 75 7.91 1.75 12.89
C GLY A 75 8.49 1.73 11.46
N SER A 76 8.31 0.63 10.73
CA SER A 76 8.82 0.42 9.37
C SER A 76 7.88 -0.48 8.58
N LEU A 77 7.67 -0.22 7.29
CA LEU A 77 6.83 -1.07 6.44
C LEU A 77 7.68 -2.12 5.73
N CYS A 78 7.36 -3.40 5.94
CA CYS A 78 7.98 -4.50 5.20
C CYS A 78 7.17 -4.90 3.94
N GLU A 79 7.74 -5.81 3.13
CA GLU A 79 7.10 -6.30 1.89
C GLU A 79 5.70 -6.87 2.20
N GLU A 80 5.60 -7.64 3.28
CA GLU A 80 4.36 -8.29 3.68
C GLU A 80 3.29 -7.28 4.09
N GLU A 81 3.63 -6.25 4.86
CA GLU A 81 2.67 -5.24 5.31
C GLU A 81 2.11 -4.43 4.13
N LEU A 82 2.97 -4.01 3.21
CA LEU A 82 2.53 -3.35 1.97
C LEU A 82 1.64 -4.28 1.13
N TYR A 83 2.03 -5.54 0.98
CA TYR A 83 1.25 -6.52 0.23
C TYR A 83 -0.12 -6.75 0.87
N GLN A 84 -0.19 -6.92 2.19
CA GLN A 84 -1.44 -7.10 2.92
C GLN A 84 -2.34 -5.88 2.78
N PHE A 85 -1.78 -4.67 2.86
CA PHE A 85 -2.54 -3.43 2.66
C PHE A 85 -3.12 -3.35 1.24
N PHE A 86 -2.30 -3.52 0.20
CA PHE A 86 -2.80 -3.50 -1.17
C PHE A 86 -3.83 -4.60 -1.43
N LYS A 87 -3.60 -5.79 -0.85
CA LYS A 87 -4.54 -6.91 -0.92
C LYS A 87 -5.87 -6.56 -0.24
N ALA A 88 -5.85 -5.95 0.93
CA ALA A 88 -7.06 -5.55 1.68
C ALA A 88 -7.86 -4.49 0.92
N VAL A 89 -7.18 -3.47 0.36
CA VAL A 89 -7.81 -2.45 -0.48
C VAL A 89 -8.46 -3.08 -1.72
N ALA A 90 -7.75 -3.99 -2.39
CA ALA A 90 -8.28 -4.70 -3.55
C ALA A 90 -9.48 -5.60 -3.17
N ASP A 91 -9.43 -6.29 -2.03
CA ASP A 91 -10.52 -7.14 -1.55
C ASP A 91 -11.79 -6.33 -1.26
N GLU A 92 -11.65 -5.18 -0.59
CA GLU A 92 -12.76 -4.26 -0.33
C GLU A 92 -13.30 -3.63 -1.62
N ALA A 93 -12.44 -3.31 -2.59
CA ALA A 93 -12.88 -2.83 -3.91
C ALA A 93 -13.69 -3.92 -4.66
N ILE A 94 -13.23 -5.17 -4.64
CA ILE A 94 -13.93 -6.31 -5.25
C ILE A 94 -15.29 -6.54 -4.57
N LYS A 95 -15.33 -6.45 -3.24
CA LYS A 95 -16.56 -6.59 -2.44
C LYS A 95 -17.54 -5.45 -2.71
N GLY A 96 -17.05 -4.23 -2.91
CA GLY A 96 -17.84 -3.07 -3.32
C GLY A 96 -18.50 -3.24 -4.69
N MET A 97 -17.82 -3.90 -5.65
CA MET A 97 -18.38 -4.20 -6.98
C MET A 97 -19.43 -5.33 -6.98
N LYS A 98 -19.52 -6.12 -5.90
CA LYS A 98 -20.50 -7.21 -5.76
C LYS A 98 -21.83 -6.76 -5.15
N LYS A 99 -21.94 -5.52 -4.67
CA LYS A 99 -23.19 -4.89 -4.21
C LYS A 99 -23.98 -4.31 -5.37
#